data_AF-A0A2P4P679-F1
#
_entry.id   AF-A0A2P4P679-F1
#
_cell.length_a   1.000
_cell.length_b   1.000
_cell.length_c   1.000
_cell.angle_alpha   90.00
_cell.angle_beta   90.00
_cell.angle_gamma   90.00
#
_symmetry.space_group_name_H-M   'P 1'
#
loop_
_entity.id
_entity.type
_entity.pdbx_description
1 polymer ?
#
loop_
_entity_poly.entity_id
_entity_poly.type
_entity_poly.pdbx_seq_one_letter_code
_entity_poly.pdbx_strand_id
1 'polypeptide(L)'
;MAEIKMTFSNLEERHLSNCKNYKDEKVMYDKLISQFENVESFENLNRTSRNLHRLAEGHMEISHESMLLMGLSIDQLDKTQSRLDKTDLDLKETKADLKETKDKLDKTELDLKETKADLKETKADLKETKDKLDKTELELKETKADLKETKADLKETKADSKETKNRLELYLNNTTNILNETKERLGNELSEMKTELKKTQDELKDTKAMTKLLSVHRDWIGIFNRKLKMKLGEDVFNEIKEAMDDARTYQTDITQCSCVKKLEEILEKVGMSFKDFKLLFETKQLSNKKFHKSPDQTIKDAKEQLLRDSFPEEQKNLVTSLTKLFNALEIWDPRH
;
A
#
# COMPACT_ATOMS: atom_id res chain seq x y z
N MET A 1 -134.74 -92.03 -36.22
CA MET A 1 -135.21 -91.71 -37.59
C MET A 1 -135.43 -92.97 -38.43
N ALA A 2 -134.48 -93.92 -38.46
CA ALA A 2 -134.66 -95.22 -39.12
C ALA A 2 -135.84 -96.05 -38.57
N GLU A 3 -136.07 -96.04 -37.25
CA GLU A 3 -137.21 -96.72 -36.61
C GLU A 3 -138.58 -96.08 -36.94
N ILE A 4 -138.63 -94.78 -37.25
CA ILE A 4 -139.86 -94.04 -37.55
C ILE A 4 -140.25 -94.18 -39.03
N LYS A 5 -139.28 -94.29 -39.95
CA LYS A 5 -139.55 -94.62 -41.36
C LYS A 5 -140.15 -96.04 -41.50
N MET A 6 -139.68 -96.98 -40.69
CA MET A 6 -140.09 -98.38 -40.74
C MET A 6 -141.52 -98.62 -40.22
N THR A 7 -141.96 -97.86 -39.21
CA THR A 7 -143.36 -97.92 -38.72
C THR A 7 -144.36 -97.30 -39.69
N PHE A 8 -143.94 -96.31 -40.48
CA PHE A 8 -144.79 -95.68 -41.50
C PHE A 8 -145.01 -96.55 -42.74
N SER A 9 -143.98 -97.24 -43.24
CA SER A 9 -144.16 -98.21 -44.34
C SER A 9 -145.09 -99.39 -43.96
N ASN A 10 -145.05 -99.83 -42.69
CA ASN A 10 -145.94 -100.90 -42.20
C ASN A 10 -147.41 -100.47 -42.04
N LEU A 11 -147.69 -99.17 -41.93
CA LEU A 11 -149.05 -98.60 -41.92
C LEU A 11 -149.65 -98.55 -43.33
N GLU A 12 -148.81 -98.37 -44.35
CA GLU A 12 -149.20 -98.33 -45.77
C GLU A 12 -149.74 -99.69 -46.25
N GLU A 13 -149.15 -100.82 -45.82
CA GLU A 13 -149.61 -102.16 -46.20
C GLU A 13 -150.93 -102.60 -45.54
N ARG A 14 -151.25 -102.17 -44.31
CA ARG A 14 -152.46 -102.60 -43.58
C ARG A 14 -153.76 -101.91 -44.03
N HIS A 15 -153.69 -100.74 -44.66
CA HIS A 15 -154.87 -99.96 -45.05
C HIS A 15 -155.37 -100.22 -46.48
N LEU A 16 -154.64 -101.00 -47.29
CA LEU A 16 -154.93 -101.26 -48.71
C LEU A 16 -156.15 -102.18 -48.99
N SER A 17 -156.85 -102.71 -47.98
CA SER A 17 -157.94 -103.68 -48.20
C SER A 17 -159.38 -103.12 -48.19
N ASN A 18 -159.67 -101.87 -47.79
CA ASN A 18 -161.08 -101.43 -47.77
C ASN A 18 -161.27 -99.90 -47.71
N CYS A 19 -161.24 -99.22 -48.86
CA CYS A 19 -162.19 -98.13 -49.22
C CYS A 19 -161.80 -97.43 -50.53
N LYS A 20 -162.82 -96.94 -51.25
CA LYS A 20 -162.78 -96.54 -52.67
C LYS A 20 -162.74 -95.02 -52.91
N ASN A 21 -161.95 -94.24 -52.16
CA ASN A 21 -161.72 -92.82 -52.49
C ASN A 21 -160.30 -92.35 -52.11
N TYR A 22 -159.47 -92.08 -53.12
CA TYR A 22 -158.00 -92.18 -53.06
C TYR A 22 -157.24 -90.83 -53.25
N LYS A 23 -157.84 -89.67 -52.92
CA LYS A 23 -157.22 -88.35 -53.23
C LYS A 23 -156.86 -87.45 -52.06
N ASP A 24 -157.53 -87.54 -50.90
CA ASP A 24 -157.32 -86.55 -49.83
C ASP A 24 -156.30 -86.98 -48.76
N GLU A 25 -156.02 -88.28 -48.60
CA GLU A 25 -155.09 -88.79 -47.58
C GLU A 25 -153.61 -88.64 -47.98
N LYS A 26 -153.28 -88.77 -49.27
CA LYS A 26 -151.91 -88.60 -49.78
C LYS A 26 -151.38 -87.17 -49.56
N VAL A 27 -152.26 -86.18 -49.68
CA VAL A 27 -151.91 -84.76 -49.47
C VAL A 27 -151.56 -84.46 -48.01
N MET A 28 -152.16 -85.17 -47.05
CA MET A 28 -151.81 -85.01 -45.63
C MET A 28 -150.42 -85.59 -45.33
N TYR A 29 -150.10 -86.76 -45.89
CA TYR A 29 -148.80 -87.41 -45.72
C TYR A 29 -147.65 -86.60 -46.35
N ASP A 30 -147.84 -86.09 -47.57
CA ASP A 30 -146.85 -85.25 -48.25
C ASP A 30 -146.57 -83.94 -47.47
N LYS A 31 -147.58 -83.38 -46.79
CA LYS A 31 -147.43 -82.17 -45.96
C LYS A 31 -146.62 -82.43 -44.69
N LEU A 32 -146.82 -83.58 -44.05
CA LEU A 32 -146.04 -84.03 -42.90
C LEU A 32 -144.57 -84.27 -43.26
N ILE A 33 -144.31 -84.89 -44.42
CA ILE A 33 -142.93 -85.09 -44.92
C ILE A 33 -142.23 -83.75 -45.15
N SER A 34 -142.91 -82.75 -45.73
CA SER A 34 -142.32 -81.39 -45.90
C SER A 34 -142.01 -80.69 -44.58
N GLN A 35 -142.78 -80.97 -43.51
CA GLN A 35 -142.49 -80.46 -42.18
C GLN A 35 -141.28 -81.16 -41.54
N PHE A 36 -141.01 -82.42 -41.86
CA PHE A 36 -139.80 -83.13 -41.42
C PHE A 36 -138.54 -82.69 -42.17
N GLU A 37 -138.63 -82.40 -43.48
CA GLU A 37 -137.52 -81.80 -44.24
C GLU A 37 -137.14 -80.40 -43.69
N ASN A 38 -138.12 -79.66 -43.16
CA ASN A 38 -137.86 -78.42 -42.42
C ASN A 38 -137.09 -78.62 -41.11
N VAL A 39 -137.24 -79.76 -40.42
CA VAL A 39 -136.48 -80.07 -39.20
C VAL A 39 -135.01 -80.38 -39.53
N GLU A 40 -134.74 -81.14 -40.61
CA GLU A 40 -133.38 -81.40 -41.08
C GLU A 40 -132.68 -80.11 -41.58
N SER A 41 -133.44 -79.23 -42.25
CA SER A 41 -133.01 -77.87 -42.60
C SER A 41 -132.67 -77.04 -41.35
N PHE A 42 -133.48 -77.13 -40.29
CA PHE A 42 -133.25 -76.42 -39.03
C PHE A 42 -132.03 -76.97 -38.24
N GLU A 43 -131.79 -78.28 -38.25
CA GLU A 43 -130.58 -78.87 -37.67
C GLU A 43 -129.32 -78.47 -38.43
N ASN A 44 -129.38 -78.43 -39.77
CA ASN A 44 -128.30 -77.92 -40.61
C ASN A 44 -128.04 -76.43 -40.37
N LEU A 45 -129.08 -75.63 -40.19
CA LEU A 45 -128.97 -74.22 -39.81
C LEU A 45 -128.33 -74.06 -38.43
N ASN A 46 -128.75 -74.84 -37.43
CA ASN A 46 -128.16 -74.84 -36.09
C ASN A 46 -126.70 -75.33 -36.07
N ARG A 47 -126.35 -76.28 -36.95
CA ARG A 47 -124.97 -76.73 -37.11
C ARG A 47 -124.11 -75.64 -37.75
N THR A 48 -124.63 -74.95 -38.76
CA THR A 48 -123.97 -73.82 -39.42
C THR A 48 -123.79 -72.64 -38.46
N SER A 49 -124.82 -72.30 -37.68
CA SER A 49 -124.76 -71.27 -36.63
C SER A 49 -123.67 -71.58 -35.59
N ARG A 50 -123.60 -72.83 -35.10
CA ARG A 50 -122.53 -73.26 -34.18
C ARG A 50 -121.14 -73.19 -34.82
N ASN A 51 -121.01 -73.53 -36.10
CA ASN A 51 -119.74 -73.41 -36.82
C ASN A 51 -119.32 -71.95 -37.02
N LEU A 52 -120.27 -71.06 -37.37
CA LEU A 52 -120.04 -69.62 -37.48
C LEU A 52 -119.67 -69.00 -36.12
N HIS A 53 -120.30 -69.45 -35.03
CA HIS A 53 -119.96 -69.00 -33.68
C HIS A 53 -118.53 -69.43 -33.29
N ARG A 54 -118.18 -70.71 -33.49
CA ARG A 54 -116.79 -71.20 -33.27
C ARG A 54 -115.76 -70.47 -34.14
N LEU A 55 -116.11 -70.15 -35.39
CA LEU A 55 -115.26 -69.39 -36.29
C LEU A 55 -115.08 -67.95 -35.79
N ALA A 56 -116.16 -67.30 -35.33
CA ALA A 56 -116.11 -65.98 -34.74
C ALA A 56 -115.28 -65.95 -33.44
N GLU A 57 -115.44 -66.95 -32.56
CA GLU A 57 -114.62 -67.14 -31.37
C GLU A 57 -113.13 -67.30 -31.74
N GLY A 58 -112.80 -68.18 -32.67
CA GLY A 58 -111.42 -68.35 -33.14
C GLY A 58 -110.83 -67.08 -33.77
N HIS A 59 -111.61 -66.32 -34.54
CA HIS A 59 -111.18 -65.02 -35.05
C HIS A 59 -110.96 -63.99 -33.94
N MET A 60 -111.80 -63.96 -32.91
CA MET A 60 -111.64 -63.09 -31.74
C MET A 60 -110.37 -63.45 -30.95
N GLU A 61 -110.11 -64.75 -30.75
CA GLU A 61 -108.88 -65.24 -30.10
C GLU A 61 -107.62 -64.86 -30.89
N ILE A 62 -107.59 -65.13 -32.21
CA ILE A 62 -106.47 -64.74 -33.09
C ILE A 62 -106.28 -63.23 -33.09
N SER A 63 -107.36 -62.45 -33.12
CA SER A 63 -107.30 -60.99 -33.07
C SER A 63 -106.76 -60.48 -31.73
N HIS A 64 -107.14 -61.11 -30.61
CA HIS A 64 -106.64 -60.77 -29.28
C HIS A 64 -105.14 -61.12 -29.15
N GLU A 65 -104.74 -62.31 -29.60
CA GLU A 65 -103.33 -62.73 -29.63
C GLU A 65 -102.49 -61.79 -30.50
N SER A 66 -103.00 -61.39 -31.67
CA SER A 66 -102.34 -60.43 -32.55
C SER A 66 -102.21 -59.05 -31.90
N MET A 67 -103.23 -58.60 -31.16
CA MET A 67 -103.21 -57.32 -30.44
C MET A 67 -102.19 -57.35 -29.29
N LEU A 68 -102.09 -58.46 -28.55
CA LEU A 68 -101.08 -58.66 -27.51
C LEU A 68 -99.65 -58.63 -28.08
N LEU A 69 -99.39 -59.38 -29.17
CA LEU A 69 -98.09 -59.39 -29.84
C LEU A 69 -97.70 -58.00 -30.38
N MET A 70 -98.67 -57.25 -30.91
CA MET A 70 -98.45 -55.89 -31.37
C MET A 70 -98.10 -54.96 -30.19
N GLY A 71 -98.80 -55.07 -29.06
CA GLY A 71 -98.48 -54.35 -27.83
C GLY A 71 -97.07 -54.63 -27.31
N LEU A 72 -96.66 -55.91 -27.25
CA LEU A 72 -95.30 -56.30 -26.86
C LEU A 72 -94.24 -55.76 -27.83
N SER A 73 -94.54 -55.72 -29.13
CA SER A 73 -93.63 -55.18 -30.15
C SER A 73 -93.46 -53.67 -30.01
N ILE A 74 -94.55 -52.94 -29.70
CA ILE A 74 -94.50 -51.50 -29.40
C ILE A 74 -93.65 -51.25 -28.14
N ASP A 75 -93.86 -52.02 -27.06
CA ASP A 75 -93.05 -51.91 -25.84
C ASP A 75 -91.55 -52.16 -26.10
N GLN A 76 -91.22 -53.09 -27.00
CA GLN A 76 -89.83 -53.34 -27.40
C GLN A 76 -89.24 -52.19 -28.22
N LEU A 77 -90.03 -51.59 -29.11
CA LEU A 77 -89.62 -50.40 -29.87
C LEU A 77 -89.36 -49.22 -28.93
N ASP A 78 -90.25 -48.95 -27.98
CA ASP A 78 -90.10 -47.86 -27.01
C ASP A 78 -88.87 -48.05 -26.12
N LYS A 79 -88.61 -49.29 -25.67
CA LYS A 79 -87.37 -49.64 -24.95
C LYS A 79 -86.12 -49.43 -25.81
N THR A 80 -86.19 -49.76 -27.09
CA THR A 80 -85.07 -49.61 -28.02
C THR A 80 -84.80 -48.14 -28.31
N GLN A 81 -85.85 -47.33 -28.53
CA GLN A 81 -85.75 -45.90 -28.71
C GLN A 81 -85.16 -45.23 -27.48
N SER A 82 -85.65 -45.57 -26.29
CA SER A 82 -85.11 -45.05 -25.02
C SER A 82 -83.61 -45.37 -24.83
N ARG A 83 -83.18 -46.56 -25.24
CA ARG A 83 -81.75 -46.94 -25.22
C ARG A 83 -80.93 -46.16 -26.24
N LEU A 84 -81.48 -45.88 -27.42
CA LEU A 84 -80.84 -45.09 -28.46
C LEU A 84 -80.64 -43.65 -27.98
N ASP A 85 -81.69 -43.03 -27.42
CA ASP A 85 -81.65 -41.67 -26.88
C ASP A 85 -80.61 -41.54 -25.76
N LYS A 86 -80.54 -42.55 -24.88
CA LYS A 86 -79.50 -42.62 -23.84
C LYS A 86 -78.09 -42.71 -24.44
N THR A 87 -77.91 -43.56 -25.44
CA THR A 87 -76.61 -43.73 -26.11
C THR A 87 -76.18 -42.44 -26.81
N ASP A 88 -77.11 -41.69 -27.41
CA ASP A 88 -76.85 -40.40 -28.04
C ASP A 88 -76.46 -39.32 -27.02
N LEU A 89 -77.07 -39.34 -25.83
CA LEU A 89 -76.67 -38.47 -24.72
C LEU A 89 -75.26 -38.81 -24.23
N ASP A 90 -74.98 -40.09 -23.95
CA ASP A 90 -73.66 -40.56 -23.50
C ASP A 90 -72.56 -40.22 -24.54
N LEU A 91 -72.88 -40.32 -25.84
CA LEU A 91 -71.97 -39.95 -26.92
C LEU A 91 -71.70 -38.44 -26.98
N LYS A 92 -72.72 -37.60 -26.72
CA LYS A 92 -72.54 -36.14 -26.64
C LYS A 92 -71.67 -35.74 -25.47
N GLU A 93 -71.87 -36.36 -24.30
CA GLU A 93 -71.05 -36.15 -23.11
C GLU A 93 -69.59 -36.56 -23.36
N THR A 94 -69.37 -37.77 -23.89
CA THR A 94 -68.02 -38.26 -24.24
C THR A 94 -67.29 -37.34 -25.23
N LYS A 95 -68.01 -36.76 -26.21
CA LYS A 95 -67.43 -35.78 -27.15
C LYS A 95 -67.06 -34.47 -26.46
N ALA A 96 -67.84 -34.02 -25.48
CA ALA A 96 -67.54 -32.83 -24.71
C ALA A 96 -66.29 -33.05 -23.84
N ASP A 97 -66.21 -34.19 -23.14
CA ASP A 97 -65.06 -34.55 -22.30
C ASP A 97 -63.77 -34.69 -23.12
N LEU A 98 -63.87 -35.29 -24.32
CA LEU A 98 -62.73 -35.39 -25.24
C LEU A 98 -62.23 -34.01 -25.66
N LYS A 99 -63.15 -33.08 -25.95
CA LYS A 99 -62.80 -31.70 -26.30
C LYS A 99 -62.12 -30.99 -25.14
N GLU A 100 -62.66 -31.09 -23.92
CA GLU A 100 -62.05 -30.49 -22.73
C GLU A 100 -60.66 -31.06 -22.46
N THR A 101 -60.49 -32.38 -22.62
CA THR A 101 -59.20 -33.05 -22.46
C THR A 101 -58.18 -32.56 -23.49
N LYS A 102 -58.62 -32.36 -24.74
CA LYS A 102 -57.77 -31.82 -25.81
C LYS A 102 -57.33 -30.38 -25.49
N ASP A 103 -58.26 -29.54 -25.05
CA ASP A 103 -57.96 -28.14 -24.68
C ASP A 103 -56.96 -28.08 -23.50
N LYS A 104 -57.10 -28.97 -22.51
CA LYS A 104 -56.13 -29.11 -21.40
C LYS A 104 -54.75 -29.57 -21.87
N LEU A 105 -54.70 -30.50 -22.83
CA LEU A 105 -53.44 -30.97 -23.42
C LEU A 105 -52.73 -29.86 -24.17
N ASP A 106 -53.45 -29.11 -25.02
CA ASP A 106 -52.89 -27.99 -25.78
C ASP A 106 -52.34 -26.90 -24.84
N LYS A 107 -53.04 -26.60 -23.74
CA LYS A 107 -52.54 -25.68 -22.70
C LYS A 107 -51.25 -26.20 -22.04
N THR A 108 -51.22 -27.48 -21.68
CA THR A 108 -50.04 -28.10 -21.06
C THR A 108 -48.82 -28.09 -22.00
N GLU A 109 -49.03 -28.26 -23.32
CA GLU A 109 -47.95 -28.16 -24.30
C GLU A 109 -47.40 -26.75 -24.43
N LEU A 110 -48.25 -25.72 -24.33
CA LEU A 110 -47.81 -24.31 -24.31
C LEU A 110 -47.00 -24.01 -23.07
N ASP A 111 -47.50 -24.37 -21.88
CA ASP A 111 -46.80 -24.17 -20.61
C ASP A 111 -45.42 -24.88 -20.60
N LEU A 112 -45.33 -26.07 -21.21
CA LEU A 112 -44.07 -26.81 -21.35
C LEU A 112 -43.09 -26.09 -22.30
N LYS A 113 -43.58 -25.47 -23.37
CA LYS A 113 -42.73 -24.68 -24.30
C LYS A 113 -42.18 -23.44 -23.62
N GLU A 114 -43.00 -22.73 -22.85
CA GLU A 114 -42.60 -21.55 -22.06
C GLU A 114 -41.54 -21.94 -21.02
N THR A 115 -41.81 -22.97 -20.21
CA THR A 115 -40.84 -23.47 -19.22
C THR A 115 -39.49 -23.85 -19.84
N LYS A 116 -39.50 -24.43 -21.05
CA LYS A 116 -38.27 -24.76 -21.79
C LYS A 116 -37.52 -23.53 -22.29
N ALA A 117 -38.23 -22.45 -22.61
CA ALA A 117 -37.61 -21.18 -22.99
C ALA A 117 -36.95 -20.53 -21.77
N ASP A 118 -37.67 -20.43 -20.66
CA ASP A 118 -37.16 -19.86 -19.40
C ASP A 118 -35.93 -20.61 -18.88
N LEU A 119 -35.94 -21.94 -18.99
CA LEU A 119 -34.79 -22.77 -18.62
C LEU A 119 -33.56 -22.49 -19.50
N LYS A 120 -33.75 -22.16 -20.78
CA LYS A 120 -32.63 -21.80 -21.67
C LYS A 120 -32.07 -20.43 -21.31
N GLU A 121 -32.94 -19.46 -21.02
CA GLU A 121 -32.54 -18.13 -20.58
C GLU A 121 -31.78 -18.18 -19.26
N THR A 122 -32.32 -18.86 -18.26
CA THR A 122 -31.66 -19.08 -16.96
C THR A 122 -30.28 -19.71 -17.10
N LYS A 123 -30.11 -20.67 -18.03
CA LYS A 123 -28.79 -21.28 -18.32
C LYS A 123 -27.82 -20.30 -18.96
N ALA A 124 -28.29 -19.40 -19.82
CA ALA A 124 -27.46 -18.36 -20.43
C ALA A 124 -27.00 -17.36 -19.36
N ASP A 125 -27.90 -16.89 -18.50
CA ASP A 125 -27.60 -15.95 -17.41
C ASP A 125 -26.61 -16.55 -16.40
N LEU A 126 -26.77 -17.84 -16.08
CA LEU A 126 -25.84 -18.55 -15.20
C LEU A 126 -24.43 -18.61 -15.82
N LYS A 127 -24.34 -18.84 -17.13
CA LYS A 127 -23.06 -18.84 -17.85
C LYS A 127 -22.42 -17.45 -17.84
N GLU A 128 -23.17 -16.40 -18.14
CA GLU A 128 -22.66 -15.03 -18.10
C GLU A 128 -22.17 -14.64 -16.69
N THR A 129 -22.93 -15.01 -15.66
CA THR A 129 -22.56 -14.77 -14.27
C THR A 129 -21.26 -15.49 -13.91
N LYS A 130 -21.08 -16.73 -14.37
CA LYS A 130 -19.84 -17.49 -14.17
C LYS A 130 -18.66 -16.82 -14.86
N ASP A 131 -18.82 -16.39 -16.11
CA ASP A 131 -17.76 -15.71 -16.87
C ASP A 131 -17.34 -14.39 -16.19
N LYS A 132 -18.31 -13.63 -15.64
CA LYS A 132 -18.04 -12.42 -14.83
C LYS A 132 -17.29 -12.73 -13.53
N LEU A 133 -17.64 -13.83 -12.87
CA LEU A 133 -16.97 -14.26 -11.65
C LEU A 133 -15.50 -14.64 -11.93
N ASP A 134 -15.26 -15.42 -12.98
CA ASP A 134 -13.91 -15.83 -13.38
C ASP A 134 -13.04 -14.62 -13.73
N LYS A 135 -13.61 -13.62 -14.45
CA LYS A 135 -12.91 -12.35 -14.74
C LYS A 135 -12.56 -11.58 -13.47
N THR A 136 -13.50 -11.46 -12.53
CA THR A 136 -13.27 -10.77 -11.26
C THR A 136 -12.19 -11.47 -10.42
N GLU A 137 -12.14 -12.80 -10.46
CA GLU A 137 -11.10 -13.57 -9.76
C GLU A 137 -9.70 -13.33 -10.35
N LEU A 138 -9.59 -13.19 -11.67
CA LEU A 138 -8.34 -12.82 -12.34
C LEU A 138 -7.88 -11.41 -11.95
N GLU A 139 -8.77 -10.42 -12.03
CA GLU A 139 -8.47 -9.04 -11.63
C GLU A 139 -8.03 -8.95 -10.15
N LEU A 140 -8.63 -9.75 -9.27
CA LEU A 140 -8.24 -9.84 -7.87
C LEU A 140 -6.84 -10.46 -7.69
N LYS A 141 -6.46 -11.44 -8.51
CA LYS A 141 -5.12 -12.04 -8.48
C LYS A 141 -4.06 -11.05 -8.95
N GLU A 142 -4.32 -10.30 -10.01
CA GLU A 142 -3.44 -9.22 -10.51
C GLU A 142 -3.26 -8.13 -9.45
N THR A 143 -4.36 -7.61 -8.89
CA THR A 143 -4.30 -6.60 -7.82
C THR A 143 -3.49 -7.07 -6.61
N LYS A 144 -3.58 -8.36 -6.26
CA LYS A 144 -2.77 -8.95 -5.16
C LYS A 144 -1.29 -9.04 -5.51
N ALA A 145 -0.94 -9.26 -6.78
CA ALA A 145 0.44 -9.27 -7.24
C ALA A 145 1.04 -7.86 -7.18
N ASP A 146 0.34 -6.87 -7.73
CA ASP A 146 0.74 -5.45 -7.72
C ASP A 146 0.94 -4.93 -6.30
N LEU A 147 0.05 -5.32 -5.38
CA LEU A 147 0.16 -4.95 -3.97
C LEU A 147 1.41 -5.56 -3.30
N LYS A 148 1.85 -6.76 -3.71
CA LYS A 148 3.08 -7.39 -3.19
C LYS A 148 4.31 -6.66 -3.72
N GLU A 149 4.32 -6.31 -5.01
CA GLU A 149 5.40 -5.54 -5.64
C GLU A 149 5.55 -4.17 -5.00
N THR A 150 4.45 -3.41 -4.89
CA THR A 150 4.42 -2.10 -4.22
C THR A 150 4.95 -2.18 -2.77
N LYS A 151 4.63 -3.27 -2.05
CA LYS A 151 5.15 -3.50 -0.69
C LYS A 151 6.65 -3.81 -0.65
N ALA A 152 7.19 -4.45 -1.68
CA ALA A 152 8.63 -4.70 -1.81
C ALA A 152 9.37 -3.38 -2.08
N ASP A 153 8.90 -2.60 -3.05
CA ASP A 153 9.50 -1.30 -3.41
C ASP A 153 9.50 -0.33 -2.23
N LEU A 154 8.42 -0.31 -1.44
CA LEU A 154 8.34 0.50 -0.23
C LEU A 154 9.37 0.06 0.83
N LYS A 155 9.68 -1.24 0.94
CA LYS A 155 10.72 -1.73 1.86
C LYS A 155 12.10 -1.32 1.39
N GLU A 156 12.38 -1.42 0.10
CA GLU A 156 13.65 -1.00 -0.50
C GLU A 156 13.86 0.51 -0.31
N THR A 157 12.88 1.33 -0.66
CA THR A 157 12.92 2.79 -0.47
C THR A 157 13.19 3.17 1.00
N LYS A 158 12.60 2.44 1.95
CA LYS A 158 12.86 2.66 3.39
C LYS A 158 14.28 2.27 3.80
N ALA A 159 14.84 1.22 3.22
CA ALA A 159 16.21 0.81 3.47
C ALA A 159 17.19 1.87 2.94
N ASP A 160 16.99 2.32 1.69
CA ASP A 160 17.82 3.35 1.04
C ASP A 160 17.77 4.68 1.78
N SER A 161 16.58 5.07 2.25
CA SER A 161 16.41 6.28 3.07
C SER A 161 17.18 6.17 4.39
N LYS A 162 17.15 5.00 5.04
CA LYS A 162 17.91 4.74 6.27
C LYS A 162 19.41 4.77 6.03
N GLU A 163 19.90 4.17 4.95
CA GLU A 163 21.31 4.21 4.57
C GLU A 163 21.77 5.65 4.28
N THR A 164 20.98 6.40 3.52
CA THR A 164 21.26 7.81 3.21
C THR A 164 21.34 8.64 4.50
N LYS A 165 20.40 8.44 5.43
CA LYS A 165 20.41 9.12 6.74
C LYS A 165 21.70 8.80 7.52
N ASN A 166 22.06 7.52 7.63
CA ASN A 166 23.27 7.10 8.33
C ASN A 166 24.53 7.70 7.69
N ARG A 167 24.59 7.75 6.34
CA ARG A 167 25.70 8.34 5.61
C ARG A 167 25.81 9.85 5.88
N LEU A 168 24.69 10.57 5.89
CA LEU A 168 24.67 12.00 6.23
C LEU A 168 25.11 12.25 7.67
N GLU A 169 24.68 11.42 8.62
CA GLU A 169 25.11 11.51 10.01
C GLU A 169 26.61 11.29 10.17
N LEU A 170 27.19 10.31 9.46
CA LEU A 170 28.64 10.10 9.42
C LEU A 170 29.38 11.31 8.84
N TYR A 171 28.92 11.85 7.71
CA TYR A 171 29.52 13.04 7.10
C TYR A 171 29.47 14.25 8.04
N LEU A 172 28.35 14.46 8.74
CA LEU A 172 28.19 15.57 9.68
C LEU A 172 29.15 15.44 10.87
N ASN A 173 29.25 14.23 11.44
CA ASN A 173 30.18 13.96 12.55
C ASN A 173 31.63 14.18 12.12
N ASN A 174 32.04 13.64 10.96
CA ASN A 174 33.38 13.84 10.43
C ASN A 174 33.69 15.33 10.20
N THR A 175 32.74 16.07 9.62
CA THR A 175 32.90 17.52 9.38
C THR A 175 33.03 18.28 10.69
N THR A 176 32.25 17.92 11.70
CA THR A 176 32.29 18.54 13.03
C THR A 176 33.63 18.29 13.71
N ASN A 177 34.16 17.06 13.62
CA ASN A 177 35.47 16.71 14.18
C ASN A 177 36.59 17.51 13.50
N ILE A 178 36.63 17.54 12.16
CA ILE A 178 37.62 18.32 11.40
C ILE A 178 37.55 19.81 11.76
N LEU A 179 36.34 20.36 11.92
CA LEU A 179 36.15 21.76 12.31
C LEU A 179 36.72 22.02 13.71
N ASN A 180 36.46 21.15 14.68
CA ASN A 180 36.96 21.28 16.04
C ASN A 180 38.49 21.15 16.09
N GLU A 181 39.06 20.14 15.42
CA GLU A 181 40.52 19.95 15.32
C GLU A 181 41.19 21.17 14.67
N THR A 182 40.59 21.70 13.59
CA THR A 182 41.12 22.89 12.91
C THR A 182 41.03 24.12 13.81
N LYS A 183 39.94 24.29 14.55
CA LYS A 183 39.75 25.40 15.50
C LYS A 183 40.78 25.33 16.63
N GLU A 184 41.03 24.15 17.20
CA GLU A 184 42.06 23.97 18.23
C GLU A 184 43.47 24.26 17.68
N ARG A 185 43.81 23.71 16.51
CA ARG A 185 45.10 23.97 15.87
C ARG A 185 45.33 25.46 15.63
N LEU A 186 44.37 26.15 15.02
CA LEU A 186 44.46 27.61 14.79
C LEU A 186 44.56 28.39 16.10
N GLY A 187 43.86 27.95 17.15
CA GLY A 187 43.97 28.54 18.49
C GLY A 187 45.38 28.42 19.07
N ASN A 188 46.00 27.25 18.93
CA ASN A 188 47.37 27.00 19.40
C ASN A 188 48.39 27.80 18.60
N GLU A 189 48.32 27.76 17.26
CA GLU A 189 49.21 28.53 16.37
C GLU A 189 49.13 30.04 16.66
N LEU A 190 47.92 30.57 16.90
CA LEU A 190 47.73 31.98 17.23
C LEU A 190 48.32 32.34 18.60
N SER A 191 48.24 31.42 19.58
CA SER A 191 48.86 31.59 20.89
C SER A 191 50.39 31.62 20.78
N GLU A 192 50.98 30.69 20.01
CA GLU A 192 52.42 30.62 19.75
C GLU A 192 52.93 31.87 19.01
N MET A 193 52.27 32.30 17.93
CA MET A 193 52.63 33.53 17.24
C MET A 193 52.57 34.75 18.16
N LYS A 194 51.59 34.79 19.08
CA LYS A 194 51.44 35.90 20.02
C LYS A 194 52.59 35.92 21.05
N THR A 195 53.06 34.77 21.52
CA THR A 195 54.20 34.70 22.44
C THR A 195 55.51 35.07 21.73
N GLU A 196 55.73 34.59 20.51
CA GLU A 196 56.89 34.97 19.70
C GLU A 196 56.91 36.46 19.35
N LEU A 197 55.74 37.03 18.98
CA LEU A 197 55.61 38.46 18.74
C LEU A 197 55.94 39.28 19.99
N LYS A 198 55.51 38.81 21.17
CA LYS A 198 55.80 39.50 22.43
C LYS A 198 57.31 39.47 22.74
N LYS A 199 57.95 38.31 22.56
CA LYS A 199 59.39 38.15 22.73
C LYS A 199 60.18 39.07 21.80
N THR A 200 59.85 39.09 20.52
CA THR A 200 60.52 39.97 19.53
C THR A 200 60.28 41.46 19.80
N GLN A 201 59.11 41.85 20.31
CA GLN A 201 58.85 43.22 20.77
C GLN A 201 59.74 43.62 21.95
N ASP A 202 59.92 42.72 22.92
CA ASP A 202 60.76 42.95 24.08
C ASP A 202 62.24 43.05 23.67
N GLU A 203 62.74 42.12 22.84
CA GLU A 203 64.09 42.17 22.25
C GLU A 203 64.32 43.46 21.42
N LEU A 204 63.33 43.90 20.65
CA LEU A 204 63.40 45.16 19.89
C LEU A 204 63.49 46.38 20.82
N LYS A 205 62.77 46.35 21.94
CA LYS A 205 62.83 47.42 22.94
C LYS A 205 64.22 47.49 23.58
N ASP A 206 64.80 46.34 23.91
CA ASP A 206 66.13 46.26 24.54
C ASP A 206 67.24 46.67 23.57
N THR A 207 67.17 46.22 22.31
CA THR A 207 68.11 46.66 21.26
C THR A 207 68.01 48.15 20.97
N LYS A 208 66.81 48.72 20.98
CA LYS A 208 66.59 50.17 20.83
C LYS A 208 67.18 50.95 22.02
N ALA A 209 66.97 50.46 23.25
CA ALA A 209 67.56 51.05 24.45
C ALA A 209 69.10 51.00 24.41
N MET A 210 69.66 49.84 24.06
CA MET A 210 71.10 49.65 23.91
C MET A 210 71.70 50.54 22.82
N THR A 211 71.01 50.68 21.68
CA THR A 211 71.41 51.59 20.60
C THR A 211 71.46 53.04 21.07
N LYS A 212 70.44 53.49 21.82
CA LYS A 212 70.41 54.85 22.39
C LYS A 212 71.57 55.04 23.38
N LEU A 213 71.79 54.11 24.30
CA LEU A 213 72.88 54.15 25.28
C LEU A 213 74.24 54.23 24.57
N LEU A 214 74.50 53.37 23.59
CA LEU A 214 75.75 53.37 22.83
C LEU A 214 75.96 54.67 22.06
N SER A 215 74.92 55.21 21.42
CA SER A 215 75.04 56.46 20.63
C SER A 215 75.51 57.66 21.45
N VAL A 216 75.13 57.73 22.73
CA VAL A 216 75.51 58.82 23.64
C VAL A 216 76.89 58.59 24.27
N HIS A 217 77.22 57.33 24.59
CA HIS A 217 78.37 57.01 25.46
C HIS A 217 79.61 56.48 24.72
N ARG A 218 79.48 55.99 23.49
CA ARG A 218 80.57 55.38 22.72
C ARG A 218 81.78 56.31 22.58
N ASP A 219 81.54 57.58 22.28
CA ASP A 219 82.62 58.55 22.06
C ASP A 219 83.39 58.85 23.35
N TRP A 220 82.71 58.82 24.50
CA TRP A 220 83.33 58.96 25.81
C TRP A 220 84.23 57.77 26.16
N ILE A 221 83.81 56.54 25.82
CA ILE A 221 84.69 55.35 25.90
C ILE A 221 85.92 55.53 24.99
N GLY A 222 85.73 56.13 23.81
CA GLY A 222 86.82 56.51 22.93
C GLY A 222 87.84 57.46 23.57
N ILE A 223 87.36 58.51 24.21
CA ILE A 223 88.19 59.52 24.91
C ILE A 223 88.92 58.89 26.09
N PHE A 224 88.21 58.11 26.91
CA PHE A 224 88.78 57.40 28.06
C PHE A 224 89.92 56.47 27.63
N ASN A 225 89.71 55.63 26.60
CA ASN A 225 90.74 54.72 26.10
C ASN A 225 91.97 55.48 25.60
N ARG A 226 91.79 56.64 24.95
CA ARG A 226 92.91 57.49 24.52
C ARG A 226 93.72 58.02 25.70
N LYS A 227 93.05 58.51 26.75
CA LYS A 227 93.72 59.00 27.97
C LYS A 227 94.43 57.87 28.72
N LEU A 228 93.80 56.71 28.81
CA LEU A 228 94.37 55.52 29.43
C LEU A 228 95.62 55.05 28.66
N LYS A 229 95.56 55.04 27.33
CA LYS A 229 96.70 54.75 26.44
C LYS A 229 97.90 55.67 26.69
N MET A 230 97.66 56.98 26.84
CA MET A 230 98.72 57.94 27.17
C MET A 230 99.37 57.66 28.54
N LYS A 231 98.63 57.09 29.50
CA LYS A 231 99.14 56.78 30.84
C LYS A 231 99.86 55.43 30.93
N LEU A 232 99.42 54.43 30.16
CA LEU A 232 100.03 53.09 30.12
C LEU A 232 101.21 52.98 29.17
N GLY A 233 101.24 53.83 28.15
CA GLY A 233 102.12 53.65 26.99
C GLY A 233 101.42 52.88 25.86
N GLU A 234 101.79 53.23 24.63
CA GLU A 234 101.23 52.69 23.40
C GLU A 234 101.34 51.16 23.32
N ASP A 235 102.54 50.64 23.59
CA ASP A 235 102.85 49.21 23.42
C ASP A 235 102.08 48.35 24.42
N VAL A 236 102.06 48.73 25.70
CA VAL A 236 101.33 48.02 26.75
C VAL A 236 99.81 48.08 26.50
N PHE A 237 99.30 49.22 26.03
CA PHE A 237 97.89 49.35 25.70
C PHE A 237 97.49 48.46 24.51
N ASN A 238 98.34 48.34 23.49
CA ASN A 238 98.10 47.47 22.34
C ASN A 238 98.20 45.99 22.73
N GLU A 239 99.15 45.62 23.59
CA GLU A 239 99.25 44.26 24.16
C GLU A 239 97.99 43.87 24.94
N ILE A 240 97.45 44.77 25.79
CA ILE A 240 96.18 44.54 26.49
C ILE A 240 95.02 44.38 25.49
N LYS A 241 95.02 45.20 24.42
CA LYS A 241 93.98 45.14 23.39
C LYS A 241 94.00 43.79 22.67
N GLU A 242 95.16 43.34 22.23
CA GLU A 242 95.37 42.03 21.58
C GLU A 242 94.99 40.90 22.53
N ALA A 243 95.45 40.94 23.78
CA ALA A 243 95.07 39.97 24.79
C ALA A 243 93.54 39.90 24.99
N MET A 244 92.85 41.04 25.00
CA MET A 244 91.37 41.09 25.09
C MET A 244 90.67 40.56 23.84
N ASP A 245 91.18 40.84 22.64
CA ASP A 245 90.61 40.33 21.39
C ASP A 245 90.85 38.81 21.24
N ASP A 246 92.01 38.30 21.67
CA ASP A 246 92.31 36.86 21.77
C ASP A 246 91.46 36.18 22.83
N ALA A 247 91.30 36.78 24.01
CA ALA A 247 90.42 36.28 25.07
C ALA A 247 88.97 36.16 24.60
N ARG A 248 88.51 37.05 23.75
CA ARG A 248 87.18 36.96 23.14
C ARG A 248 87.09 35.81 22.13
N THR A 249 88.12 35.63 21.31
CA THR A 249 88.13 34.64 20.22
C THR A 249 88.32 33.22 20.73
N TYR A 250 89.19 33.05 21.73
CA TYR A 250 89.60 31.74 22.27
C TYR A 250 89.10 31.47 23.69
N GLN A 251 88.29 32.37 24.27
CA GLN A 251 87.76 32.26 25.64
C GLN A 251 88.84 32.05 26.71
N THR A 252 90.00 32.69 26.56
CA THR A 252 91.12 32.57 27.51
C THR A 252 91.00 33.57 28.66
N ASP A 253 91.46 33.16 29.86
CA ASP A 253 91.53 34.05 31.02
C ASP A 253 92.82 34.88 30.97
N ILE A 254 92.67 36.19 30.82
CA ILE A 254 93.77 37.16 30.72
C ILE A 254 93.97 37.97 32.00
N THR A 255 93.20 37.71 33.06
CA THR A 255 93.31 38.44 34.34
C THR A 255 94.71 38.33 34.95
N GLN A 256 95.42 37.25 34.66
CA GLN A 256 96.78 37.00 35.13
C GLN A 256 97.87 37.64 34.25
N CYS A 257 97.52 38.24 33.10
CA CYS A 257 98.49 38.87 32.20
C CYS A 257 99.27 39.98 32.93
N SER A 258 100.59 40.01 32.74
CA SER A 258 101.41 41.11 33.27
C SER A 258 100.95 42.49 32.78
N CYS A 259 100.43 42.53 31.54
CA CYS A 259 99.80 43.68 30.91
C CYS A 259 98.51 44.13 31.62
N VAL A 260 97.67 43.19 32.07
CA VAL A 260 96.41 43.46 32.79
C VAL A 260 96.68 43.95 34.21
N LYS A 261 97.69 43.41 34.91
CA LYS A 261 98.08 43.90 36.24
C LYS A 261 98.52 45.37 36.21
N LYS A 262 99.31 45.76 35.19
CA LYS A 262 99.71 47.17 34.98
C LYS A 262 98.50 48.08 34.70
N LEU A 263 97.49 47.57 33.99
CA LEU A 263 96.24 48.27 33.76
C LEU A 263 95.44 48.43 35.06
N GLU A 264 95.31 47.38 35.86
CA GLU A 264 94.61 47.41 37.15
C GLU A 264 95.18 48.46 38.09
N GLU A 265 96.51 48.56 38.20
CA GLU A 265 97.17 49.60 39.02
C GLU A 265 96.77 51.04 38.65
N ILE A 266 96.46 51.30 37.37
CA ILE A 266 96.02 52.63 36.90
C ILE A 266 94.51 52.81 37.09
N LEU A 267 93.73 51.74 36.87
CA LEU A 267 92.28 51.77 37.04
C LEU A 267 91.86 51.88 38.53
N GLU A 268 92.60 51.25 39.44
CA GLU A 268 92.35 51.34 40.88
C GLU A 268 92.44 52.78 41.39
N LYS A 269 93.37 53.58 40.85
CA LYS A 269 93.51 55.01 41.18
C LYS A 269 92.27 55.85 40.86
N VAL A 270 91.37 55.33 40.02
CA VAL A 270 90.10 55.95 39.66
C VAL A 270 88.89 55.13 40.09
N GLY A 271 89.08 54.14 40.98
CA GLY A 271 88.01 53.30 41.51
C GLY A 271 87.36 52.39 40.47
N MET A 272 88.10 52.02 39.43
CA MET A 272 87.64 51.16 38.35
C MET A 272 88.37 49.81 38.39
N SER A 273 87.65 48.73 38.10
CA SER A 273 88.24 47.39 37.99
C SER A 273 88.55 47.03 36.54
N PHE A 274 89.41 46.03 36.32
CA PHE A 274 89.59 45.47 34.97
C PHE A 274 88.28 44.94 34.38
N LYS A 275 87.37 44.40 35.20
CA LYS A 275 86.04 43.96 34.77
C LYS A 275 85.19 45.12 34.22
N ASP A 276 85.24 46.28 34.86
CA ASP A 276 84.56 47.49 34.38
C ASP A 276 85.16 47.96 33.04
N PHE A 277 86.49 47.97 32.93
CA PHE A 277 87.18 48.35 31.70
C PHE A 277 86.90 47.37 30.56
N LYS A 278 86.99 46.06 30.82
CA LYS A 278 86.69 45.00 29.85
C LYS A 278 85.28 45.15 29.32
N LEU A 279 84.30 45.38 30.20
CA LEU A 279 82.91 45.62 29.80
C LEU A 279 82.77 46.85 28.88
N LEU A 280 83.43 47.97 29.20
CA LEU A 280 83.41 49.18 28.36
C LEU A 280 84.12 48.98 27.01
N PHE A 281 85.25 48.27 27.02
CA PHE A 281 86.02 47.94 25.83
C PHE A 281 85.22 47.05 24.87
N GLU A 282 84.57 46.00 25.38
CA GLU A 282 83.73 45.10 24.59
C GLU A 282 82.50 45.81 24.04
N THR A 283 81.86 46.64 24.86
CA THR A 283 80.70 47.46 24.49
C THR A 283 81.00 48.38 23.31
N LYS A 284 82.19 48.99 23.27
CA LYS A 284 82.63 49.84 22.16
C LYS A 284 82.79 49.06 20.84
N GLN A 285 83.31 47.83 20.89
CA GLN A 285 83.55 47.02 19.69
C GLN A 285 82.25 46.61 18.99
N LEU A 286 81.18 46.36 19.76
CA LEU A 286 79.85 46.04 19.24
C LEU A 286 79.17 47.23 18.50
N SER A 287 79.54 48.46 18.84
CA SER A 287 78.94 49.70 18.30
C SER A 287 79.47 50.11 16.91
N ASN A 288 80.55 49.50 16.42
CA ASN A 288 81.28 49.94 15.23
C ASN A 288 80.52 49.82 13.89
N LYS A 289 79.25 49.40 13.86
CA LYS A 289 78.45 49.31 12.63
C LYS A 289 77.52 50.49 12.33
N LYS A 290 77.27 51.51 13.20
CA LYS A 290 76.32 52.59 12.79
C LYS A 290 76.18 53.96 13.51
N PHE A 291 76.98 54.40 14.50
CA PHE A 291 76.60 55.62 15.25
C PHE A 291 77.76 56.60 15.53
N HIS A 292 77.60 57.88 15.17
CA HIS A 292 78.53 58.99 15.45
C HIS A 292 77.89 60.03 16.40
N LYS A 293 78.73 60.72 17.19
CA LYS A 293 78.43 61.77 18.18
C LYS A 293 77.52 62.91 17.69
N SER A 294 76.72 63.47 18.60
CA SER A 294 76.23 64.86 18.49
C SER A 294 77.36 65.86 18.90
N PRO A 295 77.65 66.91 18.10
CA PRO A 295 78.86 67.73 18.27
C PRO A 295 79.04 68.45 19.61
N ASP A 296 77.97 68.80 20.34
CA ASP A 296 78.03 69.85 21.38
C ASP A 296 77.78 69.39 22.83
N GLN A 297 77.93 68.09 23.14
CA GLN A 297 77.68 67.58 24.50
C GLN A 297 78.93 67.60 25.41
N THR A 298 78.82 68.17 26.64
CA THR A 298 79.87 68.20 27.67
C THR A 298 79.91 66.94 28.56
N ILE A 299 80.98 66.74 29.34
CA ILE A 299 81.14 65.58 30.27
C ILE A 299 80.00 65.56 31.31
N LYS A 300 79.68 66.73 31.87
CA LYS A 300 78.63 66.88 32.89
C LYS A 300 77.25 66.57 32.30
N ASP A 301 76.96 67.06 31.09
CA ASP A 301 75.68 66.81 30.40
C ASP A 301 75.49 65.31 30.09
N ALA A 302 76.55 64.61 29.69
CA ALA A 302 76.52 63.18 29.41
C ALA A 302 76.30 62.34 30.68
N LYS A 303 76.98 62.71 31.79
CA LYS A 303 76.83 62.05 33.10
C LYS A 303 75.42 62.23 33.67
N GLU A 304 74.87 63.44 33.60
CA GLU A 304 73.50 63.70 34.05
C GLU A 304 72.45 62.99 33.18
N GLN A 305 72.68 62.85 31.87
CA GLN A 305 71.78 62.09 30.99
C GLN A 305 71.78 60.59 31.32
N LEU A 306 72.95 60.02 31.64
CA LEU A 306 73.09 58.63 32.11
C LEU A 306 72.35 58.37 33.43
N LEU A 307 72.28 59.36 34.31
CA LEU A 307 71.58 59.23 35.60
C LEU A 307 70.06 59.47 35.47
N ARG A 308 69.61 60.16 34.42
CA ARG A 308 68.18 60.47 34.16
C ARG A 308 67.43 59.38 33.40
N ASP A 309 68.08 58.66 32.49
CA ASP A 309 67.44 57.62 31.69
C ASP A 309 67.24 56.33 32.52
N SER A 310 66.03 55.75 32.49
CA SER A 310 65.76 54.44 33.10
C SER A 310 66.20 53.34 32.12
N PHE A 311 67.21 52.57 32.53
CA PHE A 311 67.75 51.46 31.73
C PHE A 311 67.17 50.12 32.17
N PRO A 312 66.95 49.16 31.25
CA PRO A 312 66.60 47.79 31.59
C PRO A 312 67.61 47.19 32.59
N GLU A 313 67.15 46.34 33.52
CA GLU A 313 67.98 45.86 34.64
C GLU A 313 69.23 45.08 34.19
N GLU A 314 69.16 44.47 33.01
CA GLU A 314 70.26 43.78 32.34
C GLU A 314 71.42 44.71 31.93
N GLN A 315 71.18 46.02 31.82
CA GLN A 315 72.17 47.03 31.42
C GLN A 315 72.79 47.78 32.61
N LYS A 316 72.36 47.49 33.84
CA LYS A 316 72.77 48.18 35.07
C LYS A 316 74.28 48.09 35.36
N ASN A 317 74.89 46.95 35.01
CA ASN A 317 76.33 46.76 35.11
C ASN A 317 77.10 47.71 34.19
N LEU A 318 76.63 47.89 32.96
CA LEU A 318 77.25 48.80 32.00
C LEU A 318 77.07 50.26 32.41
N VAL A 319 75.89 50.65 32.90
CA VAL A 319 75.63 51.99 33.44
C VAL A 319 76.57 52.30 34.62
N THR A 320 76.82 51.32 35.48
CA THR A 320 77.74 51.46 36.62
C THR A 320 79.19 51.63 36.14
N SER A 321 79.65 50.82 35.18
CA SER A 321 81.00 50.97 34.62
C SER A 321 81.17 52.29 33.84
N LEU A 322 80.14 52.75 33.11
CA LEU A 322 80.13 54.07 32.46
C LEU A 322 80.20 55.21 33.47
N THR A 323 79.51 55.10 34.61
CA THR A 323 79.57 56.09 35.68
C THR A 323 80.99 56.20 36.26
N LYS A 324 81.65 55.06 36.50
CA LYS A 324 83.06 55.02 36.91
C LYS A 324 83.98 55.63 35.85
N LEU A 325 83.69 55.41 34.57
CA LEU A 325 84.44 56.03 33.47
C LEU A 325 84.36 57.55 33.52
N PHE A 326 83.17 58.13 33.72
CA PHE A 326 83.04 59.57 33.84
C PHE A 326 83.80 60.12 35.05
N ASN A 327 83.72 59.46 36.20
CA ASN A 327 84.50 59.84 37.38
C ASN A 327 86.03 59.78 37.11
N ALA A 328 86.49 58.76 36.39
CA ALA A 328 87.90 58.64 36.01
C ALA A 328 88.35 59.77 35.07
N LEU A 329 87.50 60.16 34.11
CA LEU A 329 87.78 61.28 33.21
C LEU A 329 87.87 62.61 33.96
N GLU A 330 87.00 62.85 34.95
CA GLU A 330 87.04 64.03 35.83
C GLU A 330 88.36 64.07 36.65
N ILE A 331 88.78 62.93 37.21
CA ILE A 331 90.04 62.84 37.97
C ILE A 331 91.26 63.12 37.08
N TRP A 332 91.25 62.60 35.84
CA TRP A 332 92.38 62.72 34.94
C TRP A 332 92.47 64.06 34.21
N ASP A 333 91.40 64.86 34.21
CA ASP A 333 91.34 66.14 33.51
C ASP A 333 90.39 67.12 34.22
N PRO A 334 90.84 67.73 35.33
CA PRO A 334 90.01 68.61 36.16
C PRO A 334 89.77 70.00 35.58
N ARG A 335 90.18 70.28 34.33
CA ARG A 335 90.01 71.60 33.68
C ARG A 335 88.72 71.72 32.86
N HIS A 336 87.83 70.73 32.94
CA HIS A 336 86.46 70.74 32.42
C HIS A 336 85.48 70.25 33.48
#